data_AF-A0A837IBH5-F1
#
_entry.id   AF-A0A837IBH5-F1
#
_cell.length_a   1.000
_cell.length_b   1.000
_cell.length_c   1.000
_cell.angle_alpha   90.00
_cell.angle_beta   90.00
_cell.angle_gamma   90.00
#
_symmetry.space_group_name_H-M   'P 1'
#
loop_
_entity.id
_entity.type
_entity.pdbx_description
1 polymer ?
#
loop_
_entity_poly.entity_id
_entity_poly.type
_entity_poly.pdbx_seq_one_letter_code
_entity_poly.pdbx_strand_id
1 'polypeptide(L)'
;MKIASKLPLDREFWLVNTEYVMKKSLAQGFTLIELLIVIAVLGILAVAVLSAINPIEQINRSRDTGSRSDSEQLIGAIDRFYATKGYYPWTSGANQDDDLAWSTVGSGLWTTSSGGVLGQLSSGGTQELKSSFTDRITGPGYNNLFVYKSAGQGNSLYVCFIPRSGAFESDSTTRCSGTLPPDFPAEACGTADMSCLP
;
A
#
# COMPACT_ATOMS: atom_id res chain seq x y z
N MET A 1 15.32 24.87 92.32
CA MET A 1 14.54 24.12 91.30
C MET A 1 15.43 24.01 90.06
N LYS A 2 16.12 22.87 89.91
CA LYS A 2 17.26 22.73 88.99
C LYS A 2 17.11 21.45 88.17
N ILE A 3 17.33 21.62 86.88
CA ILE A 3 17.21 20.68 85.78
C ILE A 3 18.35 19.64 85.80
N ALA A 4 18.08 18.50 85.14
CA ALA A 4 18.99 17.44 84.65
C ALA A 4 19.25 16.25 85.58
N SER A 5 18.83 15.05 85.16
CA SER A 5 19.77 14.06 84.60
C SER A 5 19.08 12.78 84.11
N LYS A 6 19.61 12.27 82.98
CA LYS A 6 19.52 10.89 82.45
C LYS A 6 18.19 10.41 81.85
N LEU A 7 18.12 10.49 80.53
CA LEU A 7 17.43 9.51 79.68
C LEU A 7 18.30 8.23 79.62
N PRO A 8 17.79 7.06 80.03
CA PRO A 8 18.36 5.79 79.63
C PRO A 8 17.77 5.37 78.28
N LEU A 9 18.65 5.05 77.35
CA LEU A 9 18.35 4.29 76.13
C LEU A 9 18.10 2.84 76.51
N ASP A 10 16.85 2.40 76.55
CA ASP A 10 16.49 0.98 76.49
C ASP A 10 15.91 0.64 75.11
N ARG A 11 16.69 -0.18 74.42
CA ARG A 11 16.38 -0.76 73.12
C ARG A 11 15.25 -1.78 73.28
N GLU A 12 14.01 -1.35 73.12
CA GLU A 12 12.91 -2.28 72.84
C GLU A 12 12.87 -2.55 71.33
N PHE A 13 13.48 -3.69 71.04
CA PHE A 13 13.58 -4.43 69.80
C PHE A 13 12.19 -4.86 69.31
N TRP A 14 11.51 -4.00 68.54
CA TRP A 14 10.27 -4.37 67.85
C TRP A 14 10.57 -5.23 66.62
N LEU A 15 10.77 -6.54 66.82
CA LEU A 15 10.51 -7.53 65.78
C LEU A 15 9.00 -7.66 65.60
N VAL A 16 8.42 -6.80 64.75
CA VAL A 16 7.12 -7.11 64.16
C VAL A 16 7.34 -8.22 63.15
N ASN A 17 7.12 -9.46 63.59
CA ASN A 17 7.01 -10.63 62.74
C ASN A 17 5.70 -10.52 61.93
N THR A 18 5.74 -9.86 60.78
CA THR A 18 4.79 -10.15 59.71
C THR A 18 5.21 -11.47 59.09
N GLU A 19 4.61 -12.58 59.53
CA GLU A 19 4.64 -13.82 58.77
C GLU A 19 3.99 -13.57 57.41
N TYR A 20 4.81 -13.27 56.40
CA TYR A 20 4.42 -13.42 55.00
C TYR A 20 4.17 -14.91 54.78
N VAL A 21 2.91 -15.33 54.87
CA VAL A 21 2.48 -16.67 54.44
C VAL A 21 2.66 -16.73 52.93
N MET A 22 3.85 -17.15 52.49
CA MET A 22 4.09 -17.52 51.10
C MET A 22 3.23 -18.74 50.77
N LYS A 23 2.06 -18.51 50.15
CA LYS A 23 1.35 -19.55 49.40
C LYS A 23 2.33 -20.10 48.36
N LYS A 24 2.86 -21.30 48.58
CA LYS A 24 3.54 -22.06 47.52
C LYS A 24 2.56 -22.25 46.38
N SER A 25 2.73 -21.50 45.29
CA SER A 25 2.09 -21.86 44.02
C SER A 25 2.69 -23.18 43.59
N LEU A 26 1.88 -24.25 43.56
CA LEU A 26 2.26 -25.48 42.87
C LEU A 26 2.41 -25.13 41.39
N ALA A 27 3.63 -24.84 40.96
CA ALA A 27 3.96 -24.75 39.55
C ALA A 27 3.85 -26.16 38.97
N GLN A 28 2.71 -26.48 38.37
CA GLN A 28 2.53 -27.70 37.60
C GLN A 28 3.32 -27.54 36.30
N GLY A 29 4.38 -28.34 36.14
CA GLY A 29 5.14 -28.41 34.90
C GLY A 29 4.38 -29.22 33.86
N PHE A 30 4.43 -28.79 32.60
CA PHE A 30 3.93 -29.57 31.47
C PHE A 30 4.69 -30.89 31.34
N THR A 31 3.97 -31.95 31.03
CA THR A 31 4.61 -33.24 30.72
C THR A 31 5.23 -33.20 29.32
N LEU A 32 6.32 -33.94 29.10
CA LEU A 32 6.98 -34.02 27.79
C LEU A 32 6.02 -34.56 26.72
N ILE A 33 5.17 -35.52 27.09
CA ILE A 33 4.17 -36.11 26.19
C ILE A 33 3.07 -35.13 25.79
N GLU A 34 2.60 -34.26 26.69
CA GLU A 34 1.64 -33.21 26.35
C GLU A 34 2.21 -32.27 25.29
N LEU A 35 3.46 -31.84 25.45
CA LEU A 35 4.08 -30.94 24.49
C LEU A 35 4.29 -31.63 23.13
N LEU A 36 4.66 -32.91 23.13
CA LEU A 36 4.85 -33.70 21.91
C LEU A 36 3.55 -33.86 21.10
N ILE A 37 2.44 -34.16 21.76
CA ILE A 37 1.14 -34.28 21.08
C ILE A 37 0.69 -32.92 20.53
N VAL A 38 0.92 -31.84 21.27
CA VAL A 38 0.55 -30.49 20.82
C VAL A 38 1.29 -30.09 19.55
N ILE A 39 2.61 -30.30 19.47
CA ILE A 39 3.35 -29.96 18.24
C ILE A 39 2.95 -30.85 17.06
N ALA A 40 2.59 -32.11 17.32
CA ALA A 40 2.09 -33.02 16.27
C ALA A 40 0.75 -32.54 15.71
N VAL A 41 -0.19 -32.15 16.58
CA VAL A 41 -1.50 -31.62 16.17
C VAL A 41 -1.35 -30.27 15.48
N LEU A 42 -0.51 -29.37 16.00
CA LEU A 42 -0.23 -28.07 15.38
C LEU A 42 0.39 -28.23 13.98
N GLY A 43 1.27 -29.21 13.79
CA GLY A 43 1.86 -29.51 12.48
C GLY A 43 0.80 -29.91 11.43
N ILE A 44 -0.13 -30.80 11.80
CA ILE A 44 -1.20 -31.25 10.88
C ILE A 44 -2.14 -30.10 10.53
N LEU A 45 -2.56 -29.31 11.54
CA LEU A 45 -3.45 -28.17 11.33
C LEU A 45 -2.81 -27.09 10.45
N ALA A 46 -1.51 -26.81 10.64
CA ALA A 46 -0.81 -25.80 9.85
C ALA A 46 -0.81 -26.14 8.34
N VAL A 47 -0.56 -27.41 7.98
CA VAL A 47 -0.59 -27.86 6.58
C VAL A 47 -2.01 -27.78 6.00
N ALA A 48 -3.02 -28.19 6.77
CA ALA A 48 -4.42 -28.13 6.33
C ALA A 48 -4.87 -26.69 6.03
N VAL A 49 -4.51 -25.73 6.89
CA VAL A 49 -4.85 -24.30 6.70
C VAL A 49 -4.12 -23.71 5.49
N LEU A 50 -2.82 -23.99 5.33
CA LEU A 50 -2.06 -23.50 4.18
C LEU A 50 -2.54 -24.09 2.86
N SER A 51 -3.07 -25.31 2.86
CA SER A 51 -3.70 -25.90 1.67
C SER A 51 -5.04 -25.26 1.32
N ALA A 52 -5.72 -24.63 2.28
CA ALA A 52 -7.02 -24.00 2.07
C ALA A 52 -6.91 -22.53 1.58
N ILE A 53 -5.76 -21.88 1.81
CA ILE A 53 -5.49 -20.51 1.36
C ILE A 53 -4.61 -20.60 0.12
N ASN A 54 -4.92 -19.82 -0.93
CA ASN A 54 -3.99 -19.59 -2.04
C ASN A 54 -3.13 -18.35 -1.72
N PRO A 55 -1.94 -18.49 -1.12
CA PRO A 55 -1.12 -17.35 -0.69
C PRO A 55 -0.64 -16.50 -1.87
N ILE A 56 -0.42 -17.13 -3.03
CA ILE A 56 0.03 -16.44 -4.25
C ILE A 56 -1.04 -15.46 -4.71
N GLU A 57 -2.30 -15.90 -4.72
CA GLU A 57 -3.42 -15.07 -5.11
C GLU A 57 -3.64 -13.90 -4.16
N GLN A 58 -3.47 -14.12 -2.86
CA GLN A 58 -3.58 -13.04 -1.86
C GLN A 58 -2.48 -11.98 -2.04
N ILE A 59 -1.24 -12.41 -2.35
CA ILE A 59 -0.12 -11.50 -2.64
C ILE A 59 -0.40 -10.71 -3.92
N ASN A 60 -0.87 -11.37 -4.98
CA ASN A 60 -1.22 -10.71 -6.23
C ASN A 60 -2.33 -9.68 -6.04
N ARG A 61 -3.37 -10.02 -5.27
CA ARG A 61 -4.46 -9.09 -4.94
C ARG A 61 -3.97 -7.87 -4.17
N SER A 62 -3.02 -8.07 -3.24
CA SER A 62 -2.39 -6.95 -2.52
C SER A 62 -1.58 -6.05 -3.47
N ARG A 63 -0.88 -6.64 -4.45
CA ARG A 63 -0.11 -5.89 -5.45
C ARG A 63 -1.02 -5.07 -6.37
N ASP A 64 -2.09 -5.67 -6.88
CA ASP A 64 -3.08 -4.99 -7.73
C ASP A 64 -3.79 -3.85 -6.99
N THR A 65 -4.11 -4.07 -5.71
CA THR A 65 -4.64 -2.99 -4.84
C THR A 65 -3.65 -1.84 -4.70
N GLY A 66 -2.35 -2.15 -4.60
CA GLY A 66 -1.28 -1.16 -4.62
C GLY A 66 -1.21 -0.40 -5.95
N SER A 67 -1.25 -1.10 -7.09
CA SER A 67 -1.25 -0.49 -8.42
C SER A 67 -2.46 0.40 -8.66
N ARG A 68 -3.64 0.01 -8.17
CA ARG A 68 -4.84 0.84 -8.18
C ARG A 68 -4.66 2.13 -7.38
N SER A 69 -4.19 2.03 -6.14
CA SER A 69 -3.90 3.21 -5.30
C SER A 69 -2.85 4.13 -5.95
N ASP A 70 -1.83 3.56 -6.58
CA ASP A 70 -0.79 4.33 -7.27
C ASP A 70 -1.35 5.00 -8.54
N SER A 71 -2.29 4.35 -9.23
CA SER A 71 -3.01 4.94 -10.37
C SER A 71 -3.85 6.14 -9.94
N GLU A 72 -4.61 6.03 -8.84
CA GLU A 72 -5.40 7.12 -8.26
C GLU A 72 -4.51 8.30 -7.82
N GLN A 73 -3.35 8.01 -7.23
CA GLN A 73 -2.37 9.04 -6.87
C GLN A 73 -1.80 9.77 -8.09
N LEU A 74 -1.53 9.04 -9.18
CA LEU A 74 -1.02 9.61 -10.42
C LEU A 74 -2.06 10.50 -11.10
N ILE A 75 -3.32 10.04 -11.21
CA ILE A 75 -4.44 10.81 -11.75
C ILE A 75 -4.60 12.11 -10.94
N GLY A 76 -4.70 11.99 -9.62
CA GLY A 76 -4.86 13.16 -8.75
C GLY A 76 -3.69 14.15 -8.84
N ALA A 77 -2.46 13.69 -9.09
CA ALA A 77 -1.33 14.59 -9.33
C ALA A 77 -1.44 15.32 -10.67
N ILE A 78 -1.87 14.62 -11.73
CA ILE A 78 -2.08 15.21 -13.06
C ILE A 78 -3.20 16.25 -13.01
N ASP A 79 -4.30 15.97 -12.32
CA ASP A 79 -5.42 16.91 -12.17
C ASP A 79 -5.02 18.16 -11.39
N ARG A 80 -4.23 18.03 -10.32
CA ARG A 80 -3.70 19.19 -9.58
C ARG A 80 -2.75 20.03 -10.43
N PHE A 81 -1.93 19.39 -11.25
CA PHE A 81 -1.08 20.08 -12.22
C PHE A 81 -1.95 20.87 -13.20
N TYR A 82 -2.98 20.24 -13.78
CA TYR A 82 -3.90 20.89 -14.71
C TYR A 82 -4.62 22.07 -14.06
N ALA A 83 -5.11 21.90 -12.83
CA ALA A 83 -5.78 22.97 -12.07
C ALA A 83 -4.86 24.18 -11.81
N THR A 84 -3.55 23.95 -11.68
CA THR A 84 -2.57 25.01 -11.41
C THR A 84 -2.03 25.66 -12.70
N LYS A 85 -1.82 24.88 -13.76
CA LYS A 85 -1.15 25.31 -14.99
C LYS A 85 -2.11 25.64 -16.12
N GLY A 86 -3.32 25.10 -16.10
CA GLY A 86 -4.32 25.22 -17.16
C GLY A 86 -4.04 24.35 -18.38
N TYR A 87 -3.11 23.40 -18.27
CA TYR A 87 -2.74 22.45 -19.32
C TYR A 87 -2.18 21.16 -18.72
N TYR A 88 -2.23 20.06 -19.47
CA TYR A 88 -1.76 18.76 -18.99
C TYR A 88 -0.23 18.64 -19.05
N PRO A 89 0.39 17.85 -18.16
CA PRO A 89 1.86 17.84 -18.02
C PRO A 89 2.62 17.29 -19.23
N TRP A 90 1.97 16.56 -20.16
CA TRP A 90 2.56 16.15 -21.43
C TRP A 90 2.52 17.23 -22.52
N THR A 91 1.82 18.33 -22.27
CA THR A 91 1.69 19.45 -23.20
C THR A 91 2.61 20.61 -22.79
N SER A 92 2.94 21.50 -23.72
CA SER A 92 3.80 22.66 -23.49
C SER A 92 3.04 23.97 -23.19
N GLY A 93 1.70 23.94 -23.12
CA GLY A 93 0.87 25.10 -22.81
C GLY A 93 -0.63 24.90 -23.05
N ALA A 94 -1.45 25.89 -22.67
CA ALA A 94 -2.91 25.84 -22.63
C ALA A 94 -3.66 25.73 -23.97
N ASN A 95 -2.97 25.94 -25.10
CA ASN A 95 -3.57 25.90 -26.44
C ASN A 95 -3.08 24.71 -27.27
N GLN A 96 -2.64 23.64 -26.58
CA GLN A 96 -2.18 22.41 -27.22
C GLN A 96 -3.23 21.32 -27.08
N ASP A 97 -3.19 20.36 -28.00
CA ASP A 97 -4.03 19.17 -27.91
C ASP A 97 -3.77 18.44 -26.59
N ASP A 98 -4.85 18.08 -25.92
CA ASP A 98 -4.84 17.44 -24.61
C ASP A 98 -4.89 15.91 -24.71
N ASP A 99 -4.68 15.38 -25.91
CA ASP A 99 -4.67 13.97 -26.18
C ASP A 99 -3.37 13.34 -25.70
N LEU A 100 -3.50 12.11 -25.22
CA LEU A 100 -2.38 11.28 -24.85
C LEU A 100 -2.65 9.89 -25.41
N ALA A 101 -1.95 9.56 -26.49
CA ALA A 101 -1.91 8.21 -27.00
C ALA A 101 -1.45 7.24 -25.91
N TRP A 102 -1.91 6.00 -25.99
CA TRP A 102 -1.61 4.96 -25.02
C TRP A 102 -0.11 4.86 -24.74
N SER A 103 0.30 5.20 -23.51
CA SER A 103 1.71 5.32 -23.15
C SER A 103 2.01 4.67 -21.81
N THR A 104 3.13 3.94 -21.73
CA THR A 104 3.60 3.32 -20.49
C THR A 104 4.31 4.36 -19.62
N VAL A 105 3.90 4.49 -18.36
CA VAL A 105 4.57 5.35 -17.36
C VAL A 105 6.05 5.00 -17.27
N GLY A 106 6.92 6.00 -17.42
CA GLY A 106 8.37 5.83 -17.34
C GLY A 106 9.07 5.46 -18.66
N SER A 107 8.32 5.19 -19.73
CA SER A 107 8.91 5.14 -21.07
C SER A 107 9.22 6.56 -21.57
N GLY A 108 10.30 6.77 -22.33
CA GLY A 108 10.75 8.10 -22.75
C GLY A 108 9.81 8.88 -23.69
N LEU A 109 8.60 8.36 -23.97
CA LEU A 109 7.59 8.93 -24.86
C LEU A 109 6.51 9.71 -24.06
N TRP A 110 6.97 10.62 -23.20
CA TRP A 110 6.15 11.53 -22.36
C TRP A 110 6.72 12.96 -22.43
N THR A 111 6.86 13.53 -23.64
CA THR A 111 7.71 14.73 -23.87
C THR A 111 6.87 15.98 -24.14
N THR A 112 7.27 17.16 -23.64
CA THR A 112 8.40 17.91 -24.23
C THR A 112 9.36 18.53 -23.19
N SER A 113 10.66 18.40 -23.49
CA SER A 113 11.85 18.96 -22.81
C SER A 113 12.09 18.62 -21.33
N SER A 114 13.18 17.86 -21.11
CA SER A 114 13.92 17.63 -19.86
C SER A 114 13.09 17.25 -18.62
N GLY A 115 13.03 15.94 -18.35
CA GLY A 115 12.47 15.36 -17.11
C GLY A 115 11.24 14.48 -17.32
N GLY A 116 10.57 14.59 -18.47
CA GLY A 116 9.32 13.88 -18.75
C GLY A 116 8.17 14.31 -17.83
N VAL A 117 6.96 13.77 -18.04
CA VAL A 117 5.80 14.11 -17.20
C VAL A 117 6.02 13.81 -15.72
N LEU A 118 6.66 12.70 -15.38
CA LEU A 118 6.99 12.40 -13.99
C LEU A 118 7.97 13.41 -13.38
N GLY A 119 8.90 13.98 -14.18
CA GLY A 119 9.77 15.06 -13.73
C GLY A 119 8.99 16.35 -13.46
N GLN A 120 8.01 16.69 -14.30
CA GLN A 120 7.13 17.85 -14.14
C GLN A 120 6.19 17.74 -12.94
N LEU A 121 5.75 16.52 -12.62
CA LEU A 121 4.92 16.23 -11.44
C LEU A 121 5.74 16.07 -10.16
N SER A 122 7.03 15.77 -10.26
CA SER A 122 7.91 15.58 -9.10
C SER A 122 8.85 16.76 -8.86
N SER A 123 10.08 16.50 -8.39
CA SER A 123 11.05 17.51 -7.95
C SER A 123 11.51 18.48 -9.06
N GLY A 124 11.26 18.15 -10.32
CA GLY A 124 11.60 18.99 -11.48
C GLY A 124 10.54 20.02 -11.86
N GLY A 125 9.35 20.01 -11.24
CA GLY A 125 8.25 20.91 -11.57
C GLY A 125 7.39 21.30 -10.36
N THR A 126 6.15 20.81 -10.35
CA THR A 126 5.10 21.20 -9.39
C THR A 126 5.17 20.48 -8.04
N GLN A 127 5.96 19.41 -7.92
CA GLN A 127 6.14 18.63 -6.69
C GLN A 127 4.85 17.99 -6.15
N GLU A 128 3.88 17.71 -7.02
CA GLU A 128 2.65 16.97 -6.70
C GLU A 128 2.93 15.52 -6.27
N LEU A 129 4.03 14.94 -6.77
CA LEU A 129 4.50 13.60 -6.44
C LEU A 129 5.89 13.63 -5.82
N LYS A 130 6.10 12.80 -4.78
CA LYS A 130 7.43 12.59 -4.21
C LYS A 130 8.30 11.77 -5.16
N SER A 131 9.60 12.03 -5.19
CA SER A 131 10.55 11.23 -5.99
C SER A 131 10.51 9.74 -5.64
N SER A 132 10.29 9.39 -4.37
CA SER A 132 10.14 7.98 -3.96
C SER A 132 8.90 7.29 -4.53
N PHE A 133 7.86 8.05 -4.91
CA PHE A 133 6.71 7.51 -5.62
C PHE A 133 7.09 7.22 -7.08
N THR A 134 7.71 8.20 -7.76
CA THR A 134 8.12 8.03 -9.15
C THR A 134 9.14 6.90 -9.30
N ASP A 135 10.12 6.80 -8.40
CA ASP A 135 11.13 5.73 -8.41
C ASP A 135 10.52 4.35 -8.19
N ARG A 136 9.46 4.25 -7.39
CA ARG A 136 8.74 3.00 -7.14
C ARG A 136 7.98 2.54 -8.39
N ILE A 137 7.18 3.42 -8.99
CA ILE A 137 6.30 3.06 -10.11
C ILE A 137 7.09 2.80 -11.41
N THR A 138 8.28 3.39 -11.56
CA THR A 138 9.20 3.12 -12.66
C THR A 138 10.26 2.07 -12.31
N GLY A 139 10.22 1.52 -11.10
CA GLY A 139 11.22 0.58 -10.60
C GLY A 139 11.11 -0.78 -11.30
N PRO A 140 12.23 -1.52 -11.42
CA PRO A 140 12.22 -2.85 -12.03
C PRO A 140 11.30 -3.79 -11.25
N GLY A 141 10.41 -4.49 -11.95
CA GLY A 141 9.49 -5.46 -11.35
C GLY A 141 8.20 -4.86 -10.77
N TYR A 142 8.04 -3.54 -10.79
CA TYR A 142 6.75 -2.90 -10.53
C TYR A 142 5.74 -3.27 -11.63
N ASN A 143 4.44 -3.16 -11.32
CA ASN A 143 3.41 -3.39 -12.32
C ASN A 143 3.25 -2.15 -13.19
N ASN A 144 3.62 -2.26 -14.47
CA ASN A 144 3.60 -1.11 -15.37
C ASN A 144 2.22 -0.46 -15.39
N LEU A 145 2.22 0.85 -15.21
CA LEU A 145 1.04 1.69 -15.38
C LEU A 145 1.04 2.24 -16.80
N PHE A 146 -0.14 2.34 -17.38
CA PHE A 146 -0.38 2.91 -18.70
C PHE A 146 -1.31 4.10 -18.54
N VAL A 147 -1.09 5.15 -19.32
CA VAL A 147 -1.90 6.35 -19.28
C VAL A 147 -2.39 6.68 -20.66
N TYR A 148 -3.64 7.11 -20.72
CA TYR A 148 -4.34 7.44 -21.95
C TYR A 148 -5.32 8.57 -21.70
N LYS A 149 -5.44 9.48 -22.65
CA LYS A 149 -6.51 10.48 -22.67
C LYS A 149 -6.93 10.74 -24.11
N SER A 150 -8.23 10.66 -24.37
CA SER A 150 -8.79 11.02 -25.67
C SER A 150 -8.90 12.55 -25.83
N ALA A 151 -8.71 13.04 -27.06
CA ALA A 151 -8.83 14.46 -27.40
C ALA A 151 -10.24 14.98 -27.14
N GLY A 152 -10.36 16.13 -26.47
CA GLY A 152 -11.64 16.82 -26.31
C GLY A 152 -11.97 17.20 -24.88
N GLN A 153 -12.66 18.34 -24.75
CA GLN A 153 -13.08 18.87 -23.45
C GLN A 153 -14.10 17.94 -22.79
N GLY A 154 -13.82 17.55 -21.55
CA GLY A 154 -14.68 16.68 -20.76
C GLY A 154 -14.39 15.18 -20.87
N ASN A 155 -13.42 14.76 -21.70
CA ASN A 155 -12.95 13.37 -21.70
C ASN A 155 -12.11 13.08 -20.45
N SER A 156 -12.22 11.85 -19.96
CA SER A 156 -11.53 11.42 -18.74
C SER A 156 -10.08 11.02 -19.05
N LEU A 157 -9.20 11.23 -18.07
CA LEU A 157 -7.85 10.70 -18.08
C LEU A 157 -7.90 9.29 -17.50
N TYR A 158 -7.41 8.30 -18.24
CA TYR A 158 -7.35 6.94 -17.73
C TYR A 158 -5.94 6.54 -17.33
N VAL A 159 -5.81 5.91 -16.16
CA VAL A 159 -4.62 5.15 -15.78
C VAL A 159 -4.99 3.69 -15.61
N CYS A 160 -4.27 2.82 -16.32
CA CYS A 160 -4.54 1.40 -16.42
C CYS A 160 -3.34 0.56 -15.96
N PHE A 161 -3.62 -0.64 -15.48
CA PHE A 161 -2.58 -1.64 -15.20
C PHE A 161 -3.09 -3.05 -15.53
N ILE A 162 -2.16 -3.96 -15.77
CA ILE A 162 -2.49 -5.37 -16.02
C ILE A 162 -2.73 -6.06 -14.67
N PRO A 163 -3.93 -6.58 -14.40
CA PRO A 163 -4.21 -7.29 -13.16
C PRO A 163 -3.40 -8.60 -13.06
N ARG A 164 -3.05 -9.00 -11.84
CA ARG A 164 -2.33 -10.25 -11.55
C ARG A 164 -3.13 -11.22 -10.68
N SER A 165 -4.20 -10.73 -10.07
CA SER A 165 -5.14 -11.50 -9.27
C SER A 165 -6.39 -11.80 -10.09
N GLY A 166 -6.91 -13.03 -9.95
CA GLY A 166 -8.10 -13.48 -10.64
C GLY A 166 -9.33 -12.62 -10.32
N ALA A 167 -9.39 -12.00 -9.14
CA ALA A 167 -10.44 -11.05 -8.80
C ALA A 167 -10.42 -9.82 -9.72
N PHE A 168 -9.27 -9.14 -9.85
CA PHE A 168 -9.15 -7.96 -10.71
C PHE A 168 -9.22 -8.32 -12.20
N GLU A 169 -8.74 -9.51 -12.60
CA GLU A 169 -8.94 -10.02 -13.95
C GLU A 169 -10.44 -10.15 -14.27
N SER A 170 -11.20 -10.82 -13.40
CA SER A 170 -12.64 -11.00 -13.61
C SER A 170 -13.42 -9.69 -13.63
N ASP A 171 -13.04 -8.73 -12.78
CA ASP A 171 -13.60 -7.38 -12.78
C ASP A 171 -13.31 -6.66 -14.11
N SER A 172 -12.07 -6.75 -14.61
CA SER A 172 -11.65 -6.11 -15.86
C SER A 172 -12.37 -6.71 -17.07
N THR A 173 -12.47 -8.04 -17.15
CA THR A 173 -13.25 -8.72 -18.21
C THR A 173 -14.73 -8.38 -18.17
N THR A 174 -15.31 -8.26 -16.97
CA THR A 174 -16.71 -7.84 -16.83
C THR A 174 -16.91 -6.40 -17.33
N ARG A 175 -15.93 -5.52 -17.12
CA ARG A 175 -15.97 -4.14 -17.66
C ARG A 175 -15.87 -4.13 -19.19
N CYS A 176 -14.93 -4.88 -19.74
CA CYS A 176 -14.71 -4.95 -21.19
C CYS A 176 -15.84 -5.61 -21.98
N SER A 177 -16.63 -6.48 -21.35
CA SER A 177 -17.82 -7.09 -21.95
C SER A 177 -19.09 -6.23 -21.82
N GLY A 178 -19.03 -5.11 -21.08
CA GLY A 178 -20.14 -4.19 -20.88
C GLY A 178 -20.22 -3.05 -21.90
N THR A 179 -21.06 -2.07 -21.60
CA THR A 179 -21.06 -0.80 -22.34
C THR A 179 -19.95 0.10 -21.82
N LEU A 180 -18.98 0.40 -22.68
CA LEU A 180 -17.85 1.27 -22.35
C LEU A 180 -18.16 2.74 -22.64
N PRO A 181 -17.60 3.68 -21.86
CA PRO A 181 -17.59 5.09 -22.22
C PRO A 181 -16.95 5.33 -23.61
N PRO A 182 -17.42 6.30 -24.40
CA PRO A 182 -16.85 6.58 -25.72
C PRO A 182 -15.37 7.01 -25.70
N ASP A 183 -14.91 7.54 -24.58
CA ASP A 183 -13.53 7.99 -24.32
C ASP A 183 -12.65 6.90 -23.69
N PHE A 184 -13.17 5.69 -23.47
CA PHE A 184 -12.43 4.59 -22.87
C PHE A 184 -11.34 4.06 -23.84
N PRO A 185 -10.12 3.78 -23.36
CA PRO A 185 -9.03 3.27 -24.20
C PRO A 185 -9.38 1.91 -24.82
N ALA A 186 -9.29 1.81 -26.15
CA ALA A 186 -9.54 0.56 -26.87
C ALA A 186 -8.49 -0.51 -26.56
N GLU A 187 -7.26 -0.09 -26.28
CA GLU A 187 -6.13 -0.96 -25.94
C GLU A 187 -6.32 -1.68 -24.59
N ALA A 188 -7.17 -1.15 -23.71
CA ALA A 188 -7.43 -1.73 -22.39
C ALA A 188 -8.30 -3.00 -22.43
N CYS A 189 -9.06 -3.22 -23.51
CA CYS A 189 -9.91 -4.39 -23.73
C CYS A 189 -9.42 -5.22 -24.91
N GLY A 190 -8.12 -5.54 -24.91
CA GLY A 190 -7.41 -6.18 -26.01
C GLY A 190 -6.94 -7.61 -25.69
N THR A 191 -5.63 -7.85 -25.80
CA THR A 191 -5.03 -9.18 -25.56
C THR A 191 -5.02 -9.58 -24.09
N ALA A 192 -5.12 -8.61 -23.18
CA ALA A 192 -5.40 -8.81 -21.77
C ALA A 192 -6.29 -7.65 -21.29
N ASP A 193 -7.40 -7.98 -20.61
CA ASP A 193 -8.31 -6.98 -20.06
C ASP A 193 -7.62 -6.27 -18.88
N MET A 194 -7.50 -4.94 -19.00
CA MET A 194 -6.80 -4.12 -18.02
C MET A 194 -7.77 -3.46 -17.04
N SER A 195 -7.29 -3.27 -15.81
CA SER A 195 -8.00 -2.47 -14.81
C SER A 195 -7.66 -1.01 -15.03
N CYS A 196 -8.61 -0.24 -15.57
CA CYS A 196 -8.49 1.19 -15.82
C CYS A 196 -9.30 2.03 -14.83
N LEU A 197 -8.71 3.12 -14.36
CA LEU A 197 -9.35 4.12 -13.52
C LEU A 197 -9.43 5.45 -14.27
N PRO A 198 -10.59 6.13 -14.28
CA PRO A 198 -10.72 7.51 -14.76
C PRO A 198 -10.25 8.54 -13.72
#